data_AF-A0AAW6KNI0-F1
#
_entry.id   AF-A0AAW6KNI0-F1
#
_cell.length_a   1.000
_cell.length_b   1.000
_cell.length_c   1.000
_cell.angle_alpha   90.00
_cell.angle_beta   90.00
_cell.angle_gamma   90.00
#
_symmetry.space_group_name_H-M   'P 1'
#
loop_
_entity.id
_entity.type
_entity.pdbx_description
1 polymer ?
#
loop_
_entity_poly.entity_id
_entity_poly.type
_entity_poly.pdbx_seq_one_letter_code
_entity_poly.pdbx_strand_id
1 'polypeptide(L)'
;LFGSEVVPFSVAHVETGRTTQGHRFLGKAASLSAPSEYEAALESQFVIADPDKRKQLIVKQLDELAAEKSWDIPRDEDLLDEVTHLVEYPTVLSGSYEEEF
;
A
#
# COMPACT_ATOMS: atom_id res chain seq x y z
N LEU A 1 -8.16 -13.15 14.20
CA LEU A 1 -8.37 -14.62 14.09
C LEU A 1 -7.26 -15.31 14.86
N PHE A 2 -7.58 -16.33 15.67
CA PHE A 2 -6.60 -17.23 16.26
C PHE A 2 -6.72 -18.58 15.54
N GLY A 3 -5.80 -18.85 14.61
CA GLY A 3 -6.00 -19.90 13.61
C GLY A 3 -7.24 -19.59 12.75
N SER A 4 -8.24 -20.46 12.76
CA SER A 4 -9.50 -20.24 12.05
C SER A 4 -10.60 -19.61 12.91
N GLU A 5 -10.36 -19.31 14.19
CA GLU A 5 -11.40 -18.84 15.11
C GLU A 5 -11.43 -17.32 15.24
N VAL A 6 -12.63 -16.74 15.29
CA VAL A 6 -12.84 -15.34 15.65
C VAL A 6 -12.80 -15.24 17.18
N VAL A 7 -11.91 -14.40 17.71
CA VAL A 7 -11.87 -14.09 19.15
C VAL A 7 -12.83 -12.92 19.36
N PRO A 8 -13.98 -13.11 20.04
CA PRO A 8 -15.05 -12.11 20.06
C PRO A 8 -14.73 -10.97 21.03
N PHE A 9 -14.51 -9.78 20.49
CA PHE A 9 -14.46 -8.53 21.23
C PHE A 9 -14.72 -7.34 20.29
N SER A 10 -14.79 -6.14 20.84
CA SER A 10 -14.86 -4.91 20.06
C SER A 10 -13.84 -3.89 20.52
N VAL A 11 -13.36 -3.08 19.58
CA VAL A 11 -12.44 -1.96 19.82
C VAL A 11 -12.93 -0.78 19.00
N ALA A 12 -13.05 0.39 19.62
CA ALA A 12 -13.51 1.61 18.95
C ALA A 12 -14.82 1.42 18.14
N HIS A 13 -15.78 0.66 18.71
CA HIS A 13 -17.06 0.30 18.07
C HIS A 13 -16.96 -0.58 16.81
N VAL A 14 -15.80 -1.21 16.58
CA VAL A 14 -15.61 -2.20 15.53
C VAL A 14 -15.60 -3.59 16.16
N GLU A 15 -16.55 -4.43 15.75
CA GLU A 15 -16.63 -5.84 16.15
C GLU A 15 -15.56 -6.66 15.44
N THR A 16 -14.92 -7.57 16.17
CA THR A 16 -14.01 -8.54 15.57
C THR A 16 -14.73 -9.43 14.56
N GLY A 17 -14.04 -9.77 13.48
CA GLY A 17 -14.57 -10.65 12.45
C GLY A 17 -13.49 -11.22 11.55
N ARG A 18 -13.92 -11.70 10.39
CA ARG A 18 -13.05 -12.27 9.35
C ARG A 18 -12.83 -11.31 8.18
N THR A 19 -13.47 -10.16 8.21
CA THR A 19 -13.49 -9.22 7.09
C THR A 19 -12.40 -8.18 7.27
N THR A 20 -11.61 -7.97 6.23
CA THR A 20 -10.68 -6.86 6.10
C THR A 20 -11.15 -5.91 5.00
N GLN A 21 -10.68 -4.67 5.00
CA GLN A 21 -11.03 -3.66 4.02
C GLN A 21 -9.86 -3.42 3.07
N GLY A 22 -10.12 -3.49 1.77
CA GLY A 22 -9.17 -3.06 0.75
C GLY A 22 -9.16 -1.55 0.54
N HIS A 23 -8.45 -1.13 -0.50
CA HIS A 23 -8.25 0.28 -0.83
C HIS A 23 -9.57 1.01 -1.02
N ARG A 24 -9.70 2.24 -0.48
CA ARG A 24 -10.96 2.99 -0.42
C ARG A 24 -11.70 3.13 -1.76
N PHE A 25 -10.95 3.37 -2.84
CA PHE A 25 -11.49 3.58 -4.18
C PHE A 25 -11.32 2.38 -5.13
N LEU A 26 -10.21 1.65 -5.02
CA LEU A 26 -9.82 0.60 -5.97
C LEU A 26 -10.25 -0.80 -5.51
N GLY A 27 -10.29 -1.01 -4.20
CA GLY A 27 -10.56 -2.29 -3.58
C GLY A 27 -11.97 -2.41 -3.03
N LYS A 28 -12.23 -3.57 -2.42
CA LYS A 28 -13.45 -3.89 -1.68
C LYS A 28 -13.08 -4.62 -0.39
N ALA A 29 -14.09 -4.90 0.43
CA ALA A 29 -13.93 -5.80 1.57
C ALA A 29 -13.56 -7.21 1.10
N ALA A 30 -12.67 -7.88 1.83
CA ALA A 30 -12.29 -9.28 1.62
C ALA A 30 -12.50 -10.08 2.91
N SER A 31 -12.88 -11.35 2.79
CA SER A 31 -13.05 -12.26 3.93
C SER A 31 -11.88 -13.23 4.02
N LEU A 32 -11.41 -13.50 5.24
CA LEU A 32 -10.23 -14.31 5.51
C LEU A 32 -10.61 -15.64 6.16
N SER A 33 -10.06 -16.74 5.66
CA SER A 33 -10.18 -18.07 6.27
C SER A 33 -9.08 -18.30 7.31
N ALA A 34 -7.92 -17.68 7.15
CA ALA A 34 -6.83 -17.73 8.11
C ALA A 34 -6.03 -16.41 8.15
N PRO A 35 -5.36 -16.06 9.28
CA PRO A 35 -4.48 -14.89 9.37
C PRO A 35 -3.40 -14.84 8.30
N SER A 36 -2.87 -15.98 7.88
CA SER A 36 -1.81 -16.07 6.86
C SER A 36 -2.24 -15.57 5.48
N GLU A 37 -3.54 -15.47 5.22
CA GLU A 37 -4.08 -14.95 3.95
C GLU A 37 -4.10 -13.42 3.91
N TYR A 38 -3.84 -12.74 5.03
CA TYR A 38 -4.06 -11.30 5.19
C TYR A 38 -3.35 -10.46 4.12
N GLU A 39 -2.04 -10.65 3.95
CA GLU A 39 -1.25 -9.88 2.98
C GLU A 39 -1.73 -10.10 1.54
N ALA A 40 -1.88 -11.36 1.13
CA ALA A 40 -2.30 -11.70 -0.24
C ALA A 40 -3.73 -11.22 -0.53
N ALA A 41 -4.64 -11.33 0.44
CA ALA A 41 -6.01 -10.83 0.32
C ALA A 41 -6.03 -9.31 0.16
N LEU A 42 -5.27 -8.57 0.96
CA LEU A 42 -5.17 -7.12 0.84
C LEU A 42 -4.51 -6.68 -0.47
N GLU A 43 -3.46 -7.37 -0.91
CA GLU A 43 -2.76 -7.06 -2.16
C GLU A 43 -3.71 -7.20 -3.36
N SER A 44 -4.56 -8.24 -3.36
CA SER A 44 -5.63 -8.41 -4.36
C SER A 44 -6.69 -7.29 -4.35
N GLN A 45 -6.76 -6.53 -3.26
CA GLN A 45 -7.64 -5.39 -3.07
C GLN A 45 -6.87 -4.06 -3.05
N PHE A 46 -5.73 -4.02 -3.74
CA PHE A 46 -4.89 -2.83 -3.91
C PHE A 46 -4.38 -2.25 -2.59
N VAL A 47 -3.94 -3.10 -1.66
CA VAL A 47 -3.30 -2.67 -0.41
C VAL A 47 -2.06 -3.51 -0.17
N ILE A 48 -0.89 -2.89 -0.08
CA ILE A 48 0.35 -3.56 0.30
C ILE A 48 0.55 -3.34 1.81
N ALA A 49 0.23 -4.36 2.60
CA ALA A 49 0.25 -4.25 4.07
C ALA A 49 1.66 -4.07 4.65
N ASP A 50 2.67 -4.67 4.01
CA ASP A 50 4.06 -4.62 4.44
C ASP A 50 4.71 -3.27 4.03
N PRO A 51 5.17 -2.43 4.99
CA PRO A 51 5.85 -1.17 4.71
C PRO A 51 7.13 -1.33 3.91
N ASP A 52 7.91 -2.40 4.16
CA ASP A 52 9.18 -2.61 3.47
C ASP A 52 8.94 -2.93 1.99
N LYS A 53 7.89 -3.72 1.68
CA LYS A 53 7.46 -3.97 0.30
C LYS A 53 6.99 -2.70 -0.38
N ARG A 54 6.26 -1.82 0.32
CA ARG A 54 5.86 -0.51 -0.21
C ARG A 54 7.06 0.36 -0.53
N LYS A 55 8.01 0.50 0.40
CA LYS A 55 9.24 1.28 0.20
C LYS A 55 10.03 0.78 -1.00
N GLN A 56 10.23 -0.54 -1.10
CA GLN A 56 10.91 -1.17 -2.23
C GLN A 56 10.21 -0.90 -3.56
N LEU A 57 8.87 -0.96 -3.58
CA LEU A 57 8.08 -0.72 -4.79
C LEU A 57 8.16 0.75 -5.25
N ILE A 58 8.13 1.71 -4.32
CA ILE A 58 8.33 3.13 -4.63
C ILE A 58 9.70 3.35 -5.26
N VAL A 59 10.75 2.84 -4.62
CA VAL A 59 12.15 2.96 -5.09
C VAL A 59 12.29 2.36 -6.48
N LYS A 60 11.77 1.15 -6.68
CA LYS A 60 11.82 0.48 -7.98
C LYS A 60 11.17 1.31 -9.08
N GLN A 61 9.97 1.86 -8.84
CA GLN A 61 9.27 2.69 -9.82
C GLN A 61 10.00 4.02 -10.10
N LEU A 62 10.63 4.62 -9.09
CA LEU A 62 11.47 5.81 -9.27
C LEU A 62 12.69 5.51 -10.14
N ASP A 63 13.40 4.40 -9.86
CA ASP A 63 14.57 3.99 -10.63
C ASP A 63 14.22 3.67 -12.09
N GLU A 64 13.09 2.99 -12.32
CA GLU A 64 12.56 2.70 -13.66
C GLU A 64 12.24 3.99 -14.43
N LEU A 65 11.56 4.95 -13.80
CA LEU A 65 11.20 6.22 -14.41
C LEU A 65 12.43 7.10 -14.67
N ALA A 66 13.38 7.14 -13.73
CA ALA A 66 14.65 7.84 -13.88
C ALA A 66 15.43 7.32 -15.09
N ALA A 67 15.52 5.99 -15.25
CA ALA A 67 16.16 5.36 -16.40
C ALA A 67 15.44 5.67 -17.73
N GLU A 68 14.10 5.57 -17.75
CA GLU A 68 13.30 5.85 -18.95
C GLU A 68 13.46 7.30 -19.44
N LYS A 69 13.46 8.26 -18.51
CA LYS A 69 13.53 9.70 -18.82
C LYS A 69 14.94 10.26 -18.82
N SER A 70 15.94 9.45 -18.47
CA SER A 70 17.32 9.91 -18.23
C SER A 70 17.39 11.04 -17.21
N TRP A 71 16.62 10.92 -16.12
CA TRP A 71 16.59 11.86 -15.01
C TRP A 71 17.52 11.41 -13.88
N ASP A 72 18.06 12.39 -13.17
CA ASP A 72 18.65 12.17 -11.85
C ASP A 72 17.61 12.61 -10.81
N ILE A 73 17.11 11.64 -10.04
CA ILE A 73 16.10 11.89 -9.01
C ILE A 73 16.80 11.90 -7.65
N PRO A 74 16.86 13.04 -6.95
CA PRO A 74 17.45 13.10 -5.61
C PRO A 74 16.74 12.16 -4.65
N ARG A 75 17.53 11.40 -3.90
CA ARG A 75 17.01 10.44 -2.92
C ARG A 75 17.03 11.04 -1.53
N ASP A 76 15.84 11.35 -1.04
CA ASP A 76 15.60 11.77 0.33
C ASP A 76 14.97 10.60 1.09
N GLU A 77 15.74 9.99 2.00
CA GLU A 77 15.29 8.82 2.75
C GLU A 77 14.21 9.16 3.78
N ASP A 78 14.21 10.38 4.33
CA ASP A 78 13.20 10.82 5.29
C ASP A 78 11.86 11.03 4.57
N LEU A 79 11.89 11.67 3.39
CA LEU A 79 10.70 11.82 2.55
C LEU A 79 10.18 10.47 2.04
N LEU A 80 11.08 9.56 1.64
CA LEU A 80 10.70 8.22 1.21
C LEU A 80 10.01 7.44 2.34
N ASP A 81 10.49 7.56 3.57
CA ASP A 81 9.87 6.94 4.74
C ASP A 81 8.48 7.52 5.02
N GLU A 82 8.35 8.86 4.97
CA GLU A 82 7.07 9.54 5.13
C GLU A 82 6.05 9.06 4.07
N VAL A 83 6.42 9.12 2.79
CA VAL A 83 5.55 8.69 1.69
C VAL A 83 5.16 7.22 1.82
N THR A 84 6.09 6.35 2.21
CA THR A 84 5.83 4.92 2.45
C THR A 84 4.68 4.72 3.45
N HIS A 85 4.58 5.56 4.48
CA HIS A 85 3.55 5.47 5.50
C HIS A 85 2.25 6.22 5.16
N LEU A 86 2.25 7.08 4.14
CA LEU A 86 1.08 7.82 3.69
C LEU A 86 0.21 7.06 2.69
N VAL A 87 0.79 6.15 1.90
CA VAL A 87 0.07 5.44 0.83
C VAL A 87 0.00 3.94 1.07
N GLU A 88 -1.17 3.37 0.83
CA GLU A 88 -1.42 1.93 0.95
C GLU A 88 -1.10 1.15 -0.34
N TYR A 89 -1.06 1.82 -1.50
CA TYR A 89 -0.71 1.25 -2.80
C TYR A 89 0.07 2.25 -3.66
N PRO A 90 1.40 2.26 -3.58
CA PRO A 90 2.21 3.30 -4.20
C PRO A 90 2.24 3.20 -5.72
N THR A 91 1.97 4.33 -6.38
CA THR A 91 2.13 4.51 -7.83
C THR A 91 2.88 5.81 -8.07
N VAL A 92 4.07 5.72 -8.67
CA VAL A 92 4.89 6.88 -9.03
C VAL A 92 4.37 7.44 -10.35
N LEU A 93 4.21 8.76 -10.42
CA LEU A 93 3.73 9.48 -11.59
C LEU A 93 4.71 10.60 -11.95
N SER A 94 4.94 10.80 -13.24
CA SER A 94 5.62 11.99 -13.76
C SER A 94 4.63 12.88 -14.52
N GLY A 95 4.77 14.18 -14.39
CA GLY A 95 4.01 15.17 -15.16
C GLY A 95 4.89 16.32 -15.63
N SER A 96 4.39 17.08 -16.59
CA SER A 96 5.00 18.31 -17.08
C SER A 96 4.01 19.46 -16.98
N TYR A 97 4.53 20.68 -16.90
CA TYR A 97 3.74 21.90 -17.02
C TYR A 97 3.68 22.35 -18.49
N GLU A 98 2.68 23.17 -18.85
CA GLU A 98 2.65 23.81 -20.16
C GLU A 98 3.77 24.86 -20.24
N GLU A 99 4.33 25.09 -21.43
CA GLU A 99 5.47 25.99 -21.63
C GLU A 99 5.20 27.45 -21.24
N GLU A 100 3.93 27.85 -21.13
CA GLU A 100 3.53 29.21 -20.79
C GLU A 100 3.60 29.52 -19.28
N PHE A 101 3.84 28.51 -18.43
CA PHE A 101 3.94 28.63 -16.97
C PHE A 101 5.36 28.51 -16.42
#